data_AF-A0A1D8T6H1-F1
#
_entry.id   AF-A0A1D8T6H1-F1
#
_cell.length_a   1.000
_cell.length_b   1.000
_cell.length_c   1.000
_cell.angle_alpha   90.00
_cell.angle_beta   90.00
_cell.angle_gamma   90.00
#
_symmetry.space_group_name_H-M   'P 1'
#
loop_
_entity.id
_entity.type
_entity.pdbx_description
1 polymer ?
#
loop_
_entity_poly.entity_id
_entity_poly.type
_entity_poly.pdbx_seq_one_letter_code
_entity_poly.pdbx_strand_id
1 'polypeptide(L)'
;MILSPLFALFPLVAALVLIQAGFSDAVAARRSDMPTSARSARRRSALLLVAGIILSIPVGYYLLSWDDFGRGVVMLVPGVITCLAIGLALSAVSIDQIDRDSREREASLVSRSLRSVVPPRFAVASLVGLVLAVGGLIATTLTASADSISNEMRVFSISHGDTGRTFSPYPGAFYSIPLILTIALVLALALACMKGAQRWGAVDTGVYDMALRSRIATRGVACAAATCAIGIFVAGLSLHKAAGAVASVGDPSWGWKAAGILAVGMAIYGGVLGLWAIVRFVAPQKPVLL
;
A
#
# COMPACT_ATOMS: atom_id res chain seq x y z
N MET A 1 3.32 -18.77 18.68
CA MET A 1 3.01 -17.33 18.48
C MET A 1 4.27 -16.50 18.73
N ILE A 2 5.14 -16.31 17.72
CA ILE A 2 6.36 -15.47 17.80
C ILE A 2 6.27 -14.36 16.73
N LEU A 3 5.09 -13.74 16.61
CA LEU A 3 4.85 -12.61 15.71
C LEU A 3 4.73 -11.28 16.48
N SER A 4 4.91 -11.27 17.80
CA SER A 4 4.34 -10.27 18.70
C SER A 4 4.97 -8.86 18.67
N PRO A 5 6.31 -8.65 18.60
CA PRO A 5 6.84 -7.28 18.64
C PRO A 5 7.13 -6.67 17.26
N LEU A 6 7.62 -7.45 16.29
CA LEU A 6 8.02 -6.93 14.97
C LEU A 6 6.82 -6.50 14.12
N PHE A 7 5.69 -7.19 14.22
CA PHE A 7 4.45 -6.82 13.53
C PHE A 7 3.77 -5.59 14.14
N ALA A 8 4.02 -5.26 15.41
CA ALA A 8 3.53 -4.05 16.05
C ALA A 8 4.47 -2.85 15.82
N LEU A 9 5.78 -3.11 15.73
CA LEU A 9 6.78 -2.08 15.43
C LEU A 9 6.61 -1.52 14.02
N PHE A 10 6.27 -2.37 13.05
CA PHE A 10 6.10 -1.94 11.66
C PHE A 10 4.98 -0.89 11.44
N PRO A 11 3.73 -1.08 11.90
CA PRO A 11 2.68 -0.07 11.83
C PRO A 11 3.02 1.17 12.65
N LEU A 12 3.69 1.02 13.79
CA LEU A 12 4.07 2.14 14.64
C LEU A 12 5.13 3.01 13.97
N VAL A 13 6.16 2.40 13.40
CA VAL A 13 7.20 3.09 12.61
C VAL A 13 6.57 3.70 11.35
N ALA A 14 5.70 2.97 10.65
CA ALA A 14 4.98 3.51 9.51
C ALA A 14 4.14 4.73 9.93
N ALA A 15 3.35 4.65 11.00
CA ALA A 15 2.55 5.76 11.52
C ALA A 15 3.41 6.97 11.91
N LEU A 16 4.52 6.76 12.61
CA LEU A 16 5.46 7.82 12.97
C LEU A 16 6.04 8.51 11.74
N VAL A 17 6.43 7.72 10.74
CA VAL A 17 6.97 8.19 9.49
C VAL A 17 5.92 8.96 8.67
N LEU A 18 4.66 8.53 8.72
CA LEU A 18 3.51 9.21 8.09
C LEU A 18 3.16 10.52 8.79
N ILE A 19 3.21 10.55 10.13
CA ILE A 19 3.05 11.77 10.94
C ILE A 19 4.16 12.77 10.59
N GLN A 20 5.41 12.30 10.51
CA GLN A 20 6.54 13.14 10.13
C GLN A 20 6.41 13.69 8.71
N ALA A 21 5.90 12.88 7.77
CA ALA A 21 5.61 13.34 6.41
C ALA A 21 4.56 14.47 6.41
N GLY A 22 3.45 14.31 7.14
CA GLY A 22 2.43 15.35 7.28
C GLY A 22 2.95 16.63 7.94
N PHE A 23 3.77 16.49 8.98
CA PHE A 23 4.38 17.63 9.69
C PHE A 23 5.39 18.37 8.80
N SER A 24 6.21 17.65 8.04
CA SER A 24 7.18 18.24 7.12
C SER A 24 6.51 19.10 6.03
N ASP A 25 5.32 18.70 5.58
CA ASP A 25 4.55 19.48 4.62
C ASP A 25 3.89 20.72 5.23
N ALA A 26 3.41 20.61 6.47
CA ALA A 26 2.88 21.75 7.21
C ALA A 26 3.97 22.80 7.47
N VAL A 27 5.18 22.37 7.81
CA VAL A 27 6.34 23.26 8.02
C VAL A 27 6.78 23.92 6.73
N ALA A 28 6.93 23.15 5.65
CA ALA A 28 7.39 23.70 4.38
C ALA A 28 6.34 24.61 3.69
N ALA A 29 5.05 24.55 4.08
CA ALA A 29 4.04 25.52 3.68
C ALA A 29 4.25 26.93 4.29
N ARG A 30 5.10 27.07 5.31
CA ARG A 30 5.43 28.37 5.94
C ARG A 30 6.52 29.16 5.23
N ARG A 31 7.08 28.69 4.11
CA ARG A 31 8.07 29.45 3.34
C ARG A 31 7.44 30.74 2.78
N SER A 32 8.08 31.87 3.04
CA SER A 32 7.65 33.23 2.65
C SER A 32 7.45 33.39 1.15
N ASP A 33 8.26 32.68 0.36
CA ASP A 33 8.43 32.92 -1.08
C ASP A 33 7.38 32.18 -1.95
N MET A 34 6.43 31.49 -1.33
CA MET A 34 5.43 30.69 -2.04
C MET A 34 4.18 31.53 -2.35
N PRO A 35 3.68 31.51 -3.60
CA PRO A 35 2.45 32.22 -3.97
C PRO A 35 1.25 31.73 -3.14
N THR A 36 0.26 32.61 -2.95
CA THR A 36 -0.91 32.38 -2.08
C THR A 36 -1.75 31.18 -2.56
N SER A 37 -1.91 31.02 -3.87
CA SER A 37 -2.56 29.88 -4.53
C SER A 37 -1.90 28.55 -4.14
N ALA A 38 -0.58 28.42 -4.35
CA ALA A 38 0.21 27.25 -3.91
C ALA A 38 0.11 26.99 -2.41
N ARG A 39 0.19 28.04 -1.59
CA ARG A 39 0.12 27.91 -0.12
C ARG A 39 -1.23 27.34 0.31
N SER A 40 -2.32 27.79 -0.30
CA SER A 40 -3.68 27.31 0.00
C SER A 40 -3.90 25.86 -0.43
N ALA A 41 -3.48 25.48 -1.64
CA ALA A 41 -3.57 24.12 -2.17
C ALA A 41 -2.76 23.14 -1.29
N ARG A 42 -1.53 23.55 -0.92
CA ARG A 42 -0.69 22.78 -0.02
C ARG A 42 -1.30 22.62 1.37
N ARG A 43 -1.87 23.68 1.94
CA ARG A 43 -2.54 23.64 3.25
C ARG A 43 -3.74 22.68 3.21
N ARG A 44 -4.58 22.75 2.16
CA ARG A 44 -5.71 21.82 1.98
C ARG A 44 -5.24 20.37 1.87
N SER A 45 -4.20 20.12 1.08
CA SER A 45 -3.60 18.79 0.95
C SER A 45 -3.09 18.26 2.29
N ALA A 46 -2.37 19.08 3.05
CA ALA A 46 -1.89 18.73 4.39
C ALA A 46 -3.06 18.45 5.36
N LEU A 47 -4.11 19.28 5.35
CA LEU A 47 -5.28 19.09 6.20
C LEU A 47 -6.01 17.78 5.88
N LEU A 48 -6.18 17.43 4.60
CA LEU A 48 -6.83 16.19 4.18
C LEU A 48 -5.98 14.95 4.49
N LEU A 49 -4.65 15.07 4.42
CA LEU A 49 -3.75 14.02 4.87
C LEU A 49 -3.81 13.84 6.39
N VAL A 50 -3.84 14.93 7.17
CA VAL A 50 -4.06 14.89 8.62
C VAL A 50 -5.42 14.29 8.96
N ALA A 51 -6.48 14.64 8.24
CA ALA A 51 -7.81 14.03 8.40
C ALA A 51 -7.77 12.52 8.14
N GLY A 52 -7.03 12.07 7.11
CA GLY A 52 -6.79 10.65 6.85
C GLY A 52 -6.04 9.95 8.00
N ILE A 53 -5.04 10.60 8.60
CA ILE A 53 -4.35 10.09 9.80
C ILE A 53 -5.32 9.98 10.98
N ILE A 54 -6.11 11.02 11.25
CA ILE A 54 -7.09 11.01 12.34
C ILE A 54 -8.12 9.90 12.12
N LEU A 55 -8.62 9.73 10.89
CA LEU A 55 -9.55 8.67 10.51
C LEU A 55 -8.96 7.26 10.69
N SER A 56 -7.64 7.12 10.53
CA SER A 56 -6.99 5.81 10.71
C SER A 56 -7.03 5.30 12.15
N ILE A 57 -7.21 6.18 13.15
CA ILE A 57 -7.29 5.80 14.57
C ILE A 57 -8.56 4.99 14.87
N PRO A 58 -9.79 5.49 14.62
CA PRO A 58 -11.00 4.71 14.85
C PRO A 58 -11.09 3.49 13.93
N VAL A 59 -10.58 3.56 12.70
CA VAL A 59 -10.52 2.40 11.80
C VAL A 59 -9.59 1.33 12.35
N GLY A 60 -8.40 1.71 12.84
CA GLY A 60 -7.47 0.77 13.47
C GLY A 60 -8.04 0.15 14.73
N TYR A 61 -8.69 0.95 15.58
CA TYR A 61 -9.40 0.46 16.76
C TYR A 61 -10.50 -0.53 16.38
N TYR A 62 -11.33 -0.20 15.38
CA TYR A 62 -12.39 -1.07 14.89
C TYR A 62 -11.83 -2.40 14.37
N LEU A 63 -10.78 -2.36 13.54
CA LEU A 63 -10.13 -3.57 13.03
C LEU A 63 -9.58 -4.45 14.15
N LEU A 64 -8.95 -3.87 15.17
CA LEU A 64 -8.47 -4.60 16.34
C LEU A 64 -9.60 -5.13 17.24
N SER A 65 -10.76 -4.46 17.28
CA SER A 65 -11.94 -4.97 18.02
C SER A 65 -12.65 -6.12 17.30
N TRP A 66 -12.51 -6.20 15.97
CA TRP A 66 -13.02 -7.28 15.11
C TRP A 66 -11.92 -8.29 14.76
N ASP A 67 -11.10 -8.64 15.75
CA ASP A 67 -9.94 -9.52 15.58
C ASP A 67 -10.31 -11.01 15.62
N ASP A 68 -11.28 -11.40 14.80
CA ASP A 68 -11.60 -12.81 14.59
C ASP A 68 -10.35 -13.52 14.02
N PHE A 69 -9.74 -14.37 14.84
CA PHE A 69 -8.57 -15.16 14.50
C PHE A 69 -7.36 -14.35 13.99
N GLY A 70 -7.14 -13.13 14.49
CA GLY A 70 -6.00 -12.31 14.06
C GLY A 70 -6.21 -11.56 12.73
N ARG A 71 -7.41 -11.60 12.16
CA ARG A 71 -7.75 -10.87 10.91
C ARG A 71 -7.63 -9.37 11.10
N GLY A 72 -8.00 -8.86 12.26
CA GLY A 72 -7.88 -7.45 12.63
C GLY A 72 -6.43 -6.99 12.57
N VAL A 73 -5.53 -7.78 13.17
CA VAL A 73 -4.08 -7.49 13.15
C VAL A 73 -3.51 -7.49 11.73
N VAL A 74 -3.90 -8.46 10.88
CA VAL A 74 -3.45 -8.54 9.48
C VAL A 74 -3.94 -7.33 8.66
N MET A 75 -5.18 -6.91 8.90
CA MET A 75 -5.83 -5.81 8.17
C MET A 75 -5.49 -4.42 8.72
N LEU A 76 -4.86 -4.33 9.89
CA LEU A 76 -4.54 -3.05 10.54
C LEU A 76 -3.71 -2.13 9.64
N VAL A 77 -2.56 -2.62 9.15
CA VAL A 77 -1.66 -1.80 8.32
C VAL A 77 -2.32 -1.45 6.97
N PRO A 78 -2.92 -2.38 6.20
CA PRO A 78 -3.68 -2.05 4.99
C PRO A 78 -4.82 -1.05 5.23
N GLY A 79 -5.53 -1.17 6.35
CA GLY A 79 -6.62 -0.26 6.73
C GLY A 79 -6.13 1.16 6.95
N VAL A 80 -5.05 1.33 7.73
CA VAL A 80 -4.40 2.63 7.95
C VAL A 80 -3.93 3.25 6.62
N ILE A 81 -3.26 2.46 5.77
CA ILE A 81 -2.82 2.92 4.44
C ILE A 81 -4.00 3.37 3.58
N THR A 82 -5.14 2.68 3.68
CA THR A 82 -6.36 3.03 2.95
C THR A 82 -6.91 4.39 3.37
N CYS A 83 -6.97 4.70 4.67
CA CYS A 83 -7.40 6.02 5.17
C CYS A 83 -6.52 7.15 4.62
N LEU A 84 -5.21 6.92 4.51
CA LEU A 84 -4.27 7.88 3.94
C LEU A 84 -4.47 8.05 2.44
N ALA A 85 -4.66 6.95 1.72
CA ALA A 85 -4.95 6.96 0.29
C ALA A 85 -6.25 7.72 -0.01
N ILE A 86 -7.27 7.60 0.86
CA ILE A 86 -8.51 8.39 0.78
C ILE A 86 -8.19 9.88 0.95
N GLY A 87 -7.45 10.27 1.99
CA GLY A 87 -7.06 11.68 2.20
C GLY A 87 -6.28 12.27 1.03
N LEU A 88 -5.36 11.50 0.43
CA LEU A 88 -4.61 11.89 -0.76
C LEU A 88 -5.50 12.02 -2.01
N ALA A 89 -6.42 11.08 -2.22
CA ALA A 89 -7.35 11.13 -3.35
C ALA A 89 -8.31 12.32 -3.23
N LEU A 90 -8.84 12.59 -2.03
CA LEU A 90 -9.66 13.77 -1.75
C LEU A 90 -8.86 15.07 -1.94
N SER A 91 -7.59 15.08 -1.53
CA SER A 91 -6.69 16.20 -1.84
C SER A 91 -6.55 16.38 -3.33
N ALA A 92 -6.45 15.29 -4.10
CA ALA A 92 -6.26 15.39 -5.53
C ALA A 92 -7.51 15.92 -6.26
N VAL A 93 -8.69 15.52 -5.81
CA VAL A 93 -9.99 15.96 -6.35
C VAL A 93 -10.29 17.41 -5.96
N SER A 94 -10.02 17.81 -4.72
CA SER A 94 -10.31 19.17 -4.25
C SER A 94 -9.45 20.24 -4.94
N ILE A 95 -8.21 19.93 -5.32
CA ILE A 95 -7.35 20.84 -6.08
C ILE A 95 -7.88 21.00 -7.52
N ASP A 96 -8.40 19.94 -8.13
CA ASP A 96 -8.98 19.99 -9.50
C ASP A 96 -10.20 20.91 -9.60
N GLN A 97 -10.96 21.08 -8.52
CA GLN A 97 -12.14 21.95 -8.50
C GLN A 97 -11.79 23.44 -8.48
N ILE A 98 -10.77 23.84 -7.72
CA ILE A 98 -10.35 25.26 -7.59
C ILE A 98 -9.95 25.85 -8.93
N ASP A 99 -9.25 25.05 -9.75
CA ASP A 99 -8.71 25.45 -11.04
C ASP A 99 -9.80 25.66 -12.11
N ARG A 100 -11.02 25.13 -11.91
CA ARG A 100 -12.13 25.32 -12.84
C ARG A 100 -12.83 26.67 -12.68
N ASP A 101 -12.72 27.27 -11.50
CA ASP A 101 -13.44 28.51 -11.16
C ASP A 101 -12.63 29.78 -11.47
N SER A 102 -11.35 29.67 -11.84
CA SER A 102 -10.53 30.84 -12.23
C SER A 102 -10.89 31.33 -13.64
N ARG A 103 -11.25 32.62 -13.74
CA ARG A 103 -11.69 33.28 -14.99
C ARG A 103 -10.58 33.49 -16.04
N GLU A 104 -9.31 33.43 -15.65
CA GLU A 104 -8.17 33.57 -16.55
C GLU A 104 -7.54 32.18 -16.79
N ARG A 105 -7.64 31.68 -18.02
CA ARG A 105 -7.06 30.38 -18.42
C ARG A 105 -5.77 30.62 -19.18
N GLU A 106 -4.64 30.49 -18.51
CA GLU A 106 -3.36 30.36 -19.20
C GLU A 106 -3.18 28.93 -19.72
N ALA A 107 -3.04 28.79 -21.03
CA ALA A 107 -2.78 27.50 -21.65
C ALA A 107 -1.33 27.08 -21.41
N SER A 108 -1.08 26.30 -20.36
CA SER A 108 0.22 25.68 -20.14
C SER A 108 0.54 24.68 -21.26
N LEU A 109 1.56 24.98 -22.06
CA LEU A 109 2.06 24.13 -23.15
C LEU A 109 2.95 22.96 -22.68
N VAL A 110 3.12 22.78 -21.36
CA VAL A 110 3.97 21.73 -20.81
C VAL A 110 3.28 20.36 -20.93
N SER A 111 3.94 19.42 -21.61
CA SER A 111 3.43 18.05 -21.80
C SER A 111 3.20 17.34 -20.45
N ARG A 112 1.95 16.94 -20.21
CA ARG A 112 1.49 16.32 -18.95
C ARG A 112 1.52 14.80 -19.02
N SER A 113 2.72 14.21 -19.06
CA SER A 113 2.87 12.75 -19.10
C SER A 113 2.84 12.11 -17.70
N LEU A 114 2.29 10.90 -17.54
CA LEU A 114 2.38 10.16 -16.26
C LEU A 114 3.83 9.86 -15.87
N ARG A 115 4.70 9.69 -16.87
CA ARG A 115 6.13 9.39 -16.68
C ARG A 115 6.89 10.53 -16.03
N SER A 116 6.40 11.76 -16.12
CA SER A 116 7.03 12.92 -15.47
C SER A 116 6.61 13.08 -14.00
N VAL A 117 5.56 12.38 -13.57
CA VAL A 117 4.99 12.51 -12.23
C VAL A 117 5.41 11.36 -11.31
N VAL A 118 5.54 10.14 -11.85
CA VAL A 118 5.96 8.95 -11.09
C VAL A 118 7.18 8.32 -11.75
N PRO A 119 8.27 8.03 -11.00
CA PRO A 119 9.42 7.32 -11.56
C PRO A 119 9.01 5.97 -12.16
N PRO A 120 9.41 5.68 -13.41
CA PRO A 120 8.99 4.45 -14.11
C PRO A 120 9.47 3.19 -13.39
N ARG A 121 10.67 3.22 -12.80
CA ARG A 121 11.21 2.10 -12.01
C ARG A 121 10.33 1.77 -10.81
N PHE A 122 9.77 2.79 -10.15
CA PHE A 122 8.88 2.58 -9.01
C PHE A 122 7.52 2.06 -9.48
N ALA A 123 6.96 2.62 -10.55
CA ALA A 123 5.71 2.13 -11.12
C ALA A 123 5.79 0.66 -11.55
N VAL A 124 6.89 0.26 -12.22
CA VAL A 124 7.14 -1.13 -12.61
C VAL A 124 7.28 -2.02 -11.39
N ALA A 125 8.04 -1.62 -10.36
CA ALA A 125 8.17 -2.39 -9.13
C ALA A 125 6.82 -2.56 -8.40
N SER A 126 6.01 -1.50 -8.33
CA SER A 126 4.67 -1.57 -7.75
C SER A 126 3.75 -2.50 -8.55
N LEU A 127 3.84 -2.50 -9.89
CA LEU A 127 3.08 -3.40 -10.75
C LEU A 127 3.48 -4.86 -10.55
N VAL A 128 4.78 -5.16 -10.50
CA VAL A 128 5.29 -6.49 -10.17
C VAL A 128 4.82 -6.91 -8.77
N GLY A 129 4.85 -5.98 -7.82
CA GLY A 129 4.34 -6.21 -6.47
C GLY A 129 2.85 -6.54 -6.43
N LEU A 130 2.04 -5.85 -7.24
CA LEU A 130 0.61 -6.13 -7.38
C LEU A 130 0.37 -7.55 -7.89
N VAL A 131 1.08 -7.95 -8.96
CA VAL A 131 0.95 -9.30 -9.54
C VAL A 131 1.36 -10.37 -8.54
N LEU A 132 2.48 -10.17 -7.84
CA LEU A 132 2.94 -11.11 -6.81
C LEU A 132 1.99 -11.19 -5.61
N ALA A 133 1.45 -10.04 -5.16
CA ALA A 133 0.50 -10.00 -4.04
C ALA A 133 -0.77 -10.78 -4.41
N VAL A 134 -1.42 -10.43 -5.52
CA VAL A 134 -2.68 -11.05 -5.93
C VAL A 134 -2.47 -12.52 -6.30
N GLY A 135 -1.43 -12.84 -7.07
CA GLY A 135 -1.10 -14.21 -7.44
C GLY A 135 -0.80 -15.09 -6.23
N GLY A 136 -0.03 -14.58 -5.27
CA GLY A 136 0.26 -15.28 -4.01
C GLY A 136 -0.99 -15.52 -3.16
N LEU A 137 -1.84 -14.50 -3.01
CA LEU A 137 -3.09 -14.61 -2.26
C LEU A 137 -4.06 -15.61 -2.91
N ILE A 138 -4.17 -15.60 -4.24
CA ILE A 138 -4.94 -16.61 -4.99
C ILE A 138 -4.35 -18.01 -4.74
N ALA A 139 -3.02 -18.18 -4.85
CA ALA A 139 -2.38 -19.46 -4.59
C ALA A 139 -2.64 -19.98 -3.16
N THR A 140 -2.56 -19.11 -2.15
CA THR A 140 -2.93 -19.47 -0.77
C THR A 140 -4.41 -19.79 -0.61
N THR A 141 -5.29 -19.20 -1.44
CA THR A 141 -6.72 -19.53 -1.45
C THR A 141 -6.98 -20.89 -2.04
N LEU A 142 -6.33 -21.22 -3.17
CA LEU A 142 -6.48 -22.50 -3.87
C LEU A 142 -5.91 -23.68 -3.08
N THR A 143 -4.90 -23.44 -2.24
CA THR A 143 -4.24 -24.47 -1.43
C THR A 143 -4.78 -24.57 0.00
N ALA A 144 -5.76 -23.75 0.36
CA ALA A 144 -6.37 -23.77 1.67
C ALA A 144 -7.52 -24.78 1.75
N SER A 145 -7.59 -25.51 2.86
CA SER A 145 -8.79 -26.25 3.28
C SER A 145 -9.52 -25.52 4.41
N ALA A 146 -10.79 -25.86 4.63
CA ALA A 146 -11.52 -25.40 5.82
C ALA A 146 -10.93 -26.03 7.08
N ASP A 147 -10.91 -25.27 8.17
CA ASP A 147 -10.59 -25.80 9.49
C ASP A 147 -11.73 -26.70 10.00
N SER A 148 -11.42 -27.84 10.60
CA SER A 148 -12.42 -28.80 11.07
C SER A 148 -13.18 -28.33 12.32
N ILE A 149 -12.64 -27.35 13.05
CA ILE A 149 -13.22 -26.87 14.31
C ILE A 149 -14.21 -25.73 14.05
N SER A 150 -13.76 -24.65 13.38
CA SER A 150 -14.61 -23.47 13.18
C SER A 150 -15.25 -23.37 11.80
N ASN A 151 -14.78 -24.10 10.79
CA ASN A 151 -15.11 -23.91 9.36
C ASN A 151 -14.82 -22.50 8.78
N GLU A 152 -14.58 -21.51 9.63
CA GLU A 152 -14.31 -20.12 9.25
C GLU A 152 -12.83 -19.89 8.92
N MET A 153 -11.94 -20.46 9.74
CA MET A 153 -10.51 -20.40 9.50
C MET A 153 -10.09 -21.31 8.36
N ARG A 154 -8.94 -20.97 7.78
CA ARG A 154 -8.33 -21.72 6.70
C ARG A 154 -7.04 -22.34 7.20
N VAL A 155 -6.85 -23.59 6.82
CA VAL A 155 -5.67 -24.38 7.17
C VAL A 155 -5.01 -24.89 5.91
N PHE A 156 -3.73 -25.16 5.99
CA PHE A 156 -3.03 -25.95 5.00
C PHE A 156 -2.83 -27.35 5.57
N SER A 157 -3.31 -28.37 4.89
CA SER A 157 -3.20 -29.77 5.30
C SER A 157 -2.56 -30.58 4.17
N ILE A 158 -1.59 -31.41 4.52
CA ILE A 158 -0.96 -32.37 3.61
C ILE A 158 -0.74 -33.70 4.34
N SER A 159 -0.97 -34.80 3.63
CA SER A 159 -0.67 -36.16 4.11
C SER A 159 0.08 -36.94 3.05
N HIS A 160 1.04 -37.74 3.49
CA HIS A 160 1.79 -38.66 2.65
C HIS A 160 2.06 -39.95 3.44
N GLY A 161 1.44 -41.06 3.00
CA GLY A 161 1.37 -42.29 3.80
C GLY A 161 0.70 -42.03 5.16
N ASP A 162 1.31 -42.54 6.23
CA ASP A 162 0.82 -42.39 7.60
C ASP A 162 1.21 -41.06 8.26
N THR A 163 1.94 -40.18 7.55
CA THR A 163 2.39 -38.89 8.10
C THR A 163 1.52 -37.75 7.57
N GLY A 164 0.91 -37.00 8.48
CA GLY A 164 0.12 -35.81 8.17
C GLY A 164 0.70 -34.55 8.82
N ARG A 165 0.54 -33.41 8.16
CA ARG A 165 0.86 -32.09 8.71
C ARG A 165 -0.27 -31.12 8.40
N THR A 166 -0.64 -30.37 9.43
CA THR A 166 -1.63 -29.29 9.32
C THR A 166 -1.06 -28.03 9.94
N PHE A 167 -1.27 -26.89 9.29
CA PHE A 167 -0.86 -25.58 9.78
C PHE A 167 -2.01 -24.58 9.70
N SER A 168 -2.18 -23.83 10.79
CA SER A 168 -3.17 -22.75 10.96
C SER A 168 -2.50 -21.60 11.74
N PRO A 169 -2.83 -20.32 11.46
CA PRO A 169 -3.71 -19.85 10.39
C PRO A 169 -3.01 -19.84 9.03
N TYR A 170 -3.70 -20.33 8.00
CA TYR A 170 -3.30 -20.19 6.60
C TYR A 170 -4.18 -19.15 5.91
N PRO A 171 -3.67 -18.27 5.01
CA PRO A 171 -4.42 -17.12 4.54
C PRO A 171 -5.76 -17.49 3.91
N GLY A 172 -5.75 -18.46 2.98
CA GLY A 172 -6.96 -18.93 2.31
C GLY A 172 -7.88 -17.82 1.82
N ALA A 173 -9.17 -18.10 1.64
CA ALA A 173 -10.15 -17.06 1.32
C ALA A 173 -10.36 -16.06 2.48
N PHE A 174 -10.24 -16.52 3.73
CA PHE A 174 -10.58 -15.73 4.93
C PHE A 174 -9.73 -14.47 5.08
N TYR A 175 -8.42 -14.55 4.83
CA TYR A 175 -7.53 -13.39 4.83
C TYR A 175 -7.27 -12.83 3.42
N SER A 176 -7.30 -13.66 2.37
CA SER A 176 -6.96 -13.20 1.01
C SER A 176 -8.01 -12.29 0.40
N ILE A 177 -9.30 -12.60 0.56
CA ILE A 177 -10.38 -11.77 -0.02
C ILE A 177 -10.31 -10.32 0.51
N PRO A 178 -10.31 -10.07 1.84
CA PRO A 178 -10.25 -8.69 2.33
C PRO A 178 -8.96 -7.99 1.89
N LEU A 179 -7.80 -8.67 1.87
CA LEU A 179 -6.56 -8.10 1.36
C LEU A 179 -6.65 -7.73 -0.12
N ILE A 180 -7.19 -8.59 -0.98
CA ILE A 180 -7.37 -8.32 -2.42
C ILE A 180 -8.29 -7.11 -2.61
N LEU A 181 -9.41 -7.04 -1.88
CA LEU A 181 -10.33 -5.90 -1.94
C LEU A 181 -9.63 -4.60 -1.51
N THR A 182 -8.84 -4.62 -0.44
CA THR A 182 -8.07 -3.46 0.01
C THR A 182 -7.00 -3.06 -1.01
N ILE A 183 -6.28 -4.01 -1.61
CA ILE A 183 -5.32 -3.75 -2.68
C ILE A 183 -6.02 -3.07 -3.87
N ALA A 184 -7.16 -3.60 -4.31
CA ALA A 184 -7.93 -3.02 -5.41
C ALA A 184 -8.42 -1.60 -5.11
N LEU A 185 -8.92 -1.36 -3.89
CA LEU A 185 -9.36 -0.04 -3.45
C LEU A 185 -8.21 0.96 -3.42
N VAL A 186 -7.08 0.62 -2.80
CA VAL A 186 -5.91 1.52 -2.72
C VAL A 186 -5.32 1.77 -4.11
N LEU A 187 -5.33 0.78 -5.00
CA LEU A 187 -4.93 0.96 -6.39
C LEU A 187 -5.85 1.96 -7.12
N ALA A 188 -7.17 1.86 -6.94
CA ALA A 188 -8.13 2.80 -7.50
C ALA A 188 -7.90 4.23 -6.99
N LEU A 189 -7.62 4.40 -5.68
CA LEU A 189 -7.28 5.68 -5.07
C LEU A 189 -5.95 6.24 -5.60
N ALA A 190 -4.94 5.39 -5.81
CA ALA A 190 -3.67 5.78 -6.43
C ALA A 190 -3.86 6.26 -7.88
N LEU A 191 -4.70 5.56 -8.66
CA LEU A 191 -5.08 5.97 -10.01
C LEU A 191 -5.82 7.33 -9.99
N ALA A 192 -6.70 7.56 -9.01
CA ALA A 192 -7.36 8.86 -8.82
C ALA A 192 -6.36 9.97 -8.52
N CYS A 193 -5.36 9.72 -7.66
CA CYS A 193 -4.27 10.67 -7.39
C CYS A 193 -3.47 11.00 -8.66
N MET A 194 -3.14 10.00 -9.47
CA MET A 194 -2.42 10.20 -10.73
C MET A 194 -3.26 10.98 -11.75
N LYS A 195 -4.54 10.63 -11.92
CA LYS A 195 -5.45 11.36 -12.80
C LYS A 195 -5.64 12.82 -12.36
N GLY A 196 -5.77 13.06 -11.05
CA GLY A 196 -5.84 14.41 -10.50
C GLY A 196 -4.56 15.20 -10.82
N ALA A 197 -3.39 14.62 -10.53
CA ALA A 197 -2.10 15.25 -10.80
C ALA A 197 -1.88 15.62 -12.29
N GLN A 198 -2.46 14.87 -13.23
CA GLN A 198 -2.40 15.22 -14.67
C GLN A 198 -3.30 16.40 -15.05
N ARG A 199 -4.40 16.61 -14.34
CA ARG A 199 -5.44 17.58 -14.74
C ARG A 199 -5.18 19.01 -14.28
N TRP A 200 -4.46 19.19 -13.17
CA TRP A 200 -4.26 20.51 -12.57
C TRP A 200 -3.59 21.51 -13.53
N GLY A 201 -3.79 22.79 -13.27
CA GLY A 201 -2.97 23.95 -13.64
C GLY A 201 -2.90 24.95 -12.48
N ALA A 202 -3.06 24.45 -11.25
CA ALA A 202 -3.57 25.22 -10.10
C ALA A 202 -2.60 26.21 -9.44
N VAL A 203 -1.38 26.37 -9.97
CA VAL A 203 -0.42 27.36 -9.45
C VAL A 203 0.20 28.10 -10.62
N ASP A 204 0.19 29.43 -10.53
CA ASP A 204 0.79 30.40 -11.46
C ASP A 204 2.30 30.19 -11.70
N THR A 205 2.91 29.27 -10.96
CA THR A 205 4.34 28.94 -11.03
C THR A 205 4.49 27.43 -11.31
N GLY A 206 4.83 27.10 -12.55
CA GLY A 206 4.92 25.71 -13.03
C GLY A 206 5.83 24.80 -12.20
N VAL A 207 6.87 25.34 -11.55
CA VAL A 207 7.78 24.58 -10.66
C VAL A 207 7.07 24.07 -9.40
N TYR A 208 6.26 24.91 -8.75
CA TYR A 208 5.55 24.55 -7.51
C TYR A 208 4.39 23.60 -7.80
N ASP A 209 3.69 23.81 -8.91
CA ASP A 209 2.64 22.92 -9.39
C ASP A 209 3.17 21.51 -9.70
N MET A 210 4.25 21.42 -10.48
CA MET A 210 4.89 20.15 -10.82
C MET A 210 5.39 19.40 -9.57
N ALA A 211 5.94 20.13 -8.60
CA ALA A 211 6.34 19.56 -7.31
C ALA A 211 5.14 19.01 -6.51
N LEU A 212 3.99 19.70 -6.51
CA LEU A 212 2.80 19.23 -5.80
C LEU A 212 2.20 17.98 -6.46
N ARG A 213 2.10 17.99 -7.79
CA ARG A 213 1.62 16.84 -8.60
C ARG A 213 2.44 15.59 -8.39
N SER A 214 3.77 15.71 -8.54
CA SER A 214 4.71 14.60 -8.35
C SER A 214 4.62 14.03 -6.93
N ARG A 215 4.48 14.87 -5.91
CA ARG A 215 4.27 14.43 -4.52
C ARG A 215 3.00 13.62 -4.35
N ILE A 216 1.85 14.14 -4.77
CA ILE A 216 0.56 13.48 -4.53
C ILE A 216 0.46 12.15 -5.27
N ALA A 217 0.86 12.11 -6.54
CA ALA A 217 0.86 10.88 -7.32
C ALA A 217 1.89 9.86 -6.80
N THR A 218 3.12 10.28 -6.47
CA THR A 218 4.14 9.37 -5.92
C THR A 218 3.67 8.78 -4.59
N ARG A 219 3.04 9.57 -3.72
CA ARG A 219 2.46 9.08 -2.46
C ARG A 219 1.29 8.12 -2.67
N GLY A 220 0.42 8.39 -3.63
CA GLY A 220 -0.66 7.47 -4.00
C GLY A 220 -0.11 6.11 -4.45
N VAL A 221 0.89 6.10 -5.34
CA VAL A 221 1.56 4.86 -5.77
C VAL A 221 2.30 4.19 -4.61
N ALA A 222 2.88 4.96 -3.70
CA ALA A 222 3.51 4.42 -2.50
C ALA A 222 2.51 3.74 -1.56
N CYS A 223 1.31 4.29 -1.36
CA CYS A 223 0.26 3.59 -0.62
C CYS A 223 -0.08 2.24 -1.28
N ALA A 224 -0.29 2.20 -2.60
CA ALA A 224 -0.56 0.96 -3.32
C ALA A 224 0.58 -0.06 -3.19
N ALA A 225 1.82 0.39 -3.33
CA ALA A 225 3.01 -0.44 -3.19
C ALA A 225 3.14 -1.02 -1.76
N ALA A 226 2.89 -0.22 -0.73
CA ALA A 226 2.94 -0.64 0.66
C ALA A 226 1.85 -1.66 0.98
N THR A 227 0.62 -1.48 0.48
CA THR A 227 -0.45 -2.47 0.63
C THR A 227 -0.11 -3.79 -0.08
N CYS A 228 0.43 -3.71 -1.31
CA CYS A 228 0.89 -4.91 -2.04
C CYS A 228 2.01 -5.63 -1.28
N ALA A 229 2.99 -4.89 -0.73
CA ALA A 229 4.08 -5.45 0.06
C ALA A 229 3.59 -6.32 1.23
N ILE A 230 2.53 -5.89 1.92
CA ILE A 230 1.90 -6.67 3.00
C ILE A 230 1.29 -7.96 2.46
N GLY A 231 0.54 -7.88 1.35
CA GLY A 231 -0.03 -9.06 0.69
C GLY A 231 1.05 -10.06 0.25
N ILE A 232 2.14 -9.58 -0.35
CA ILE A 232 3.30 -10.39 -0.75
C ILE A 232 3.94 -11.06 0.48
N PHE A 233 4.13 -10.30 1.56
CA PHE A 233 4.77 -10.82 2.77
C PHE A 233 3.93 -11.91 3.44
N VAL A 234 2.61 -11.68 3.57
CA VAL A 234 1.66 -12.67 4.11
C VAL A 234 1.65 -13.92 3.23
N ALA A 235 1.45 -13.77 1.93
CA ALA A 235 1.41 -14.91 1.01
C ALA A 235 2.76 -15.67 0.97
N GLY A 236 3.88 -14.95 0.92
CA GLY A 236 5.23 -15.51 0.91
C GLY A 236 5.53 -16.31 2.17
N LEU A 237 5.32 -15.75 3.36
CA LEU A 237 5.55 -16.52 4.60
C LEU A 237 4.66 -17.77 4.69
N SER A 238 3.41 -17.68 4.26
CA SER A 238 2.48 -18.81 4.29
C SER A 238 2.85 -19.90 3.29
N LEU A 239 3.16 -19.54 2.04
CA LEU A 239 3.60 -20.50 1.03
C LEU A 239 4.92 -21.16 1.40
N HIS A 240 5.85 -20.42 2.01
CA HIS A 240 7.11 -20.97 2.50
C HIS A 240 6.88 -22.02 3.61
N LYS A 241 5.98 -21.73 4.56
CA LYS A 241 5.59 -22.69 5.60
C LYS A 241 4.90 -23.92 5.01
N ALA A 242 4.01 -23.74 4.03
CA ALA A 242 3.35 -24.84 3.34
C ALA A 242 4.37 -25.76 2.63
N ALA A 243 5.33 -25.17 1.90
CA ALA A 243 6.42 -25.92 1.28
C ALA A 243 7.26 -26.71 2.31
N GLY A 244 7.55 -26.12 3.47
CA GLY A 244 8.23 -26.82 4.56
C GLY A 244 7.41 -27.98 5.13
N ALA A 245 6.09 -27.82 5.25
CA ALA A 245 5.20 -28.90 5.69
C ALA A 245 5.20 -30.07 4.69
N VAL A 246 5.11 -29.77 3.38
CA VAL A 246 5.19 -30.78 2.30
C VAL A 246 6.54 -31.52 2.35
N ALA A 247 7.65 -30.80 2.48
CA ALA A 247 8.96 -31.43 2.61
C ALA A 247 9.06 -32.34 3.86
N SER A 248 8.41 -31.96 4.96
CA SER A 248 8.46 -32.72 6.22
C SER A 248 7.66 -34.02 6.22
N VAL A 249 6.72 -34.19 5.28
CA VAL A 249 5.99 -35.45 5.09
C VAL A 249 6.67 -36.35 4.04
N GLY A 250 7.83 -35.95 3.51
CA GLY A 250 8.61 -36.76 2.58
C GLY A 250 8.16 -36.68 1.12
N ASP A 251 7.25 -35.77 0.76
CA ASP A 251 6.82 -35.57 -0.63
C ASP A 251 7.96 -34.95 -1.47
N PRO A 252 8.47 -35.64 -2.51
CA PRO A 252 9.59 -35.17 -3.31
C PRO A 252 9.22 -34.16 -4.39
N SER A 253 7.95 -33.73 -4.49
CA SER A 253 7.44 -32.87 -5.55
C SER A 253 8.25 -31.58 -5.72
N TRP A 254 8.80 -31.41 -6.93
CA TRP A 254 9.58 -30.23 -7.28
C TRP A 254 8.77 -28.94 -7.19
N GLY A 255 7.46 -29.00 -7.47
CA GLY A 255 6.57 -27.85 -7.43
C GLY A 255 6.57 -27.13 -6.08
N TRP A 256 6.50 -27.88 -4.97
CA TRP A 256 6.52 -27.31 -3.63
C TRP A 256 7.89 -26.77 -3.21
N LYS A 257 8.98 -27.40 -3.68
CA LYS A 257 10.34 -26.85 -3.49
C LYS A 257 10.50 -25.51 -4.21
N ALA A 258 10.07 -25.43 -5.46
CA ALA A 258 10.09 -24.18 -6.23
C ALA A 258 9.20 -23.10 -5.60
N ALA A 259 8.00 -23.47 -5.13
CA ALA A 259 7.10 -22.57 -4.41
C ALA A 259 7.75 -22.05 -3.11
N GLY A 260 8.45 -22.90 -2.36
CA GLY A 260 9.16 -22.51 -1.15
C GLY A 260 10.29 -21.49 -1.40
N ILE A 261 11.05 -21.66 -2.49
CA ILE A 261 12.11 -20.71 -2.90
C ILE A 261 11.50 -19.40 -3.36
N LEU A 262 10.48 -19.46 -4.24
CA LEU A 262 9.75 -18.29 -4.72
C LEU A 262 9.17 -17.50 -3.54
N ALA A 263 8.61 -18.18 -2.56
CA ALA A 263 7.99 -17.60 -1.38
C ALA A 263 8.98 -16.80 -0.50
N VAL A 264 10.23 -17.26 -0.37
CA VAL A 264 11.31 -16.49 0.27
C VAL A 264 11.63 -15.24 -0.55
N GLY A 265 11.78 -15.38 -1.87
CA GLY A 265 11.99 -14.26 -2.79
C GLY A 265 10.87 -13.22 -2.70
N MET A 266 9.62 -13.66 -2.62
CA MET A 266 8.45 -12.83 -2.40
C MET A 266 8.56 -12.08 -1.07
N ALA A 267 8.84 -12.75 0.05
CA ALA A 267 8.96 -12.10 1.35
C ALA A 267 10.05 -11.01 1.37
N ILE A 268 11.22 -11.28 0.78
CA ILE A 268 12.31 -10.32 0.63
C ILE A 268 11.87 -9.14 -0.25
N TYR A 269 11.27 -9.43 -1.41
CA TYR A 269 10.78 -8.41 -2.33
C TYR A 269 9.71 -7.52 -1.68
N GLY A 270 8.77 -8.11 -0.95
CA GLY A 270 7.75 -7.41 -0.18
C GLY A 270 8.38 -6.46 0.84
N GLY A 271 9.37 -6.92 1.61
CA GLY A 271 10.10 -6.07 2.56
C GLY A 271 10.80 -4.88 1.89
N VAL A 272 11.52 -5.12 0.79
CA VAL A 272 12.20 -4.08 0.01
C VAL A 272 11.21 -3.10 -0.60
N LEU A 273 10.12 -3.59 -1.21
CA LEU A 273 9.07 -2.76 -1.80
C LEU A 273 8.37 -1.90 -0.75
N GLY A 274 8.06 -2.47 0.42
CA GLY A 274 7.44 -1.77 1.54
C GLY A 274 8.35 -0.65 2.06
N LEU A 275 9.63 -0.93 2.28
CA LEU A 275 10.61 0.08 2.68
C LEU A 275 10.74 1.18 1.62
N TRP A 276 10.83 0.81 0.34
CA TRP A 276 10.93 1.76 -0.75
C TRP A 276 9.68 2.64 -0.87
N ALA A 277 8.50 2.06 -0.66
CA ALA A 277 7.23 2.77 -0.62
C ALA A 277 7.20 3.79 0.52
N ILE A 278 7.63 3.42 1.72
CA ILE A 278 7.75 4.34 2.87
C ILE A 278 8.67 5.51 2.52
N VAL A 279 9.87 5.23 1.99
CA VAL A 279 10.83 6.27 1.58
C VAL A 279 10.20 7.21 0.53
N ARG A 280 9.48 6.66 -0.46
CA ARG A 280 8.81 7.46 -1.51
C ARG A 280 7.62 8.25 -1.00
N PHE A 281 6.95 7.78 0.05
CA PHE A 281 5.87 8.52 0.67
C PHE A 281 6.40 9.76 1.40
N VAL A 282 7.48 9.61 2.17
CA VAL A 282 8.10 10.66 3.00
C VAL A 282 8.89 11.65 2.17
N ALA A 283 9.70 11.13 1.26
CA ALA A 283 10.57 11.90 0.38
C ALA A 283 10.20 11.61 -1.09
N PRO A 284 9.08 12.20 -1.58
CA PRO A 284 8.73 12.10 -2.98
C PRO A 284 9.85 12.66 -3.84
N GLN A 285 10.10 12.05 -5.00
CA GLN A 285 11.17 12.52 -5.88
C GLN A 285 10.98 13.98 -6.26
N LYS A 286 12.10 14.70 -6.35
CA LYS A 286 12.10 16.01 -6.99
C LYS A 286 11.80 15.81 -8.48
N PRO A 287 10.95 16.65 -9.09
CA PRO A 287 10.76 16.60 -10.53
C PRO A 287 12.09 16.83 -11.23
N VAL A 288 12.39 16.02 -12.24
CA VAL A 288 13.52 16.25 -13.14
C VAL A 288 13.08 17.36 -14.08
N LEU A 289 13.69 18.53 -13.94
CA LEU A 289 13.56 19.60 -14.92
C LEU A 289 14.39 19.16 -16.14
N LEU A 290 13.70 18.75 -17.20
CA LEU A 290 14.29 18.51 -18.51
C LEU A 290 14.23 19.80 -19.33
#